data_AF-A0AAW0WMA8-F1
#
_entry.id   AF-A0AAW0WMA8-F1
#
_cell.length_a   1.000
_cell.length_b   1.000
_cell.length_c   1.000
_cell.angle_alpha   90.00
_cell.angle_beta   90.00
_cell.angle_gamma   90.00
#
_symmetry.space_group_name_H-M   'P 1'
#
loop_
_entity.id
_entity.type
_entity.pdbx_description
1 polymer ?
#
loop_
_entity_poly.entity_id
_entity_poly.type
_entity_poly.pdbx_seq_one_letter_code
_entity_poly.pdbx_strand_id
1 'polypeptide(L)'
;EVYRSASVCDYYTPDLCGLTPQQGVQEIFKKSTDAAELAYIWRSWRDQTRGIRKSYRRYMDLANLAAHTNNLVNKVELELGEYGGGGFRQDLQEAWQQLRPLYLQLHAYTRRKLRQVYGPQVVTERGPLPAHLLGDLWAQQWKVWDLIIPFPGKTNPNVTLEMKRQ
;
A
#
# COMPACT_ATOMS: atom_id res chain seq x y z
N GLU A 1 -1.93 14.33 -14.31
CA GLU A 1 -2.85 15.34 -13.75
C GLU A 1 -3.78 14.76 -12.69
N VAL A 2 -4.65 13.80 -13.02
CA VAL A 2 -5.62 13.17 -12.08
C VAL A 2 -5.02 12.84 -10.71
N TYR A 3 -3.90 12.12 -10.65
CA TYR A 3 -3.28 11.75 -9.37
C TYR A 3 -2.78 12.97 -8.56
N ARG A 4 -2.25 14.00 -9.25
CA ARG A 4 -1.69 15.20 -8.63
C ARG A 4 -2.79 16.14 -8.12
N SER A 5 -3.91 16.21 -8.83
CA SER A 5 -5.05 17.07 -8.46
C SER A 5 -6.03 16.39 -7.52
N ALA A 6 -5.97 15.07 -7.38
CA ALA A 6 -6.84 14.33 -6.47
C ALA A 6 -6.56 14.76 -5.02
N SER A 7 -7.63 14.99 -4.29
CA SER A 7 -7.61 15.25 -2.86
C SER A 7 -8.86 14.68 -2.21
N VAL A 8 -8.84 14.51 -0.89
CA VAL A 8 -9.96 14.02 -0.10
C VAL A 8 -10.30 15.01 1.00
N CYS A 9 -11.51 14.92 1.53
CA CYS A 9 -11.93 15.67 2.70
C CYS A 9 -11.73 14.84 3.96
N ASP A 10 -11.55 15.53 5.08
CA ASP A 10 -11.43 14.92 6.40
C ASP A 10 -12.69 14.15 6.79
N TYR A 11 -12.54 13.13 7.63
CA TYR A 11 -13.67 12.29 8.06
C TYR A 11 -14.53 12.96 9.13
N TYR A 12 -13.90 13.65 10.09
CA TYR A 12 -14.60 14.28 11.22
C TYR A 12 -15.03 15.71 10.89
N THR A 13 -14.31 16.38 9.99
CA THR A 13 -14.57 17.76 9.55
C THR A 13 -14.76 17.80 8.03
N PRO A 14 -15.95 17.47 7.50
CA PRO A 14 -16.18 17.33 6.05
C PRO A 14 -15.85 18.58 5.21
N ASP A 15 -15.90 19.78 5.82
CA ASP A 15 -15.53 21.04 5.16
C ASP A 15 -14.01 21.20 4.98
N LEU A 16 -13.19 20.46 5.74
CA LEU A 16 -11.75 20.44 5.60
C LEU A 16 -11.35 19.50 4.45
N CYS A 17 -11.30 20.05 3.25
CA CYS A 17 -10.89 19.35 2.04
C CYS A 17 -9.46 19.69 1.60
N GLY A 18 -8.99 19.01 0.55
CA GLY A 18 -7.66 19.27 -0.03
C GLY A 18 -6.55 18.37 0.50
N LEU A 19 -6.88 17.34 1.29
CA LEU A 19 -5.90 16.39 1.80
C LEU A 19 -5.34 15.54 0.65
N THR A 20 -4.02 15.51 0.51
CA THR A 20 -3.31 14.73 -0.51
C THR A 20 -2.51 13.61 0.15
N PRO A 21 -1.99 12.61 -0.60
CA PRO A 21 -1.12 11.58 -0.03
C PRO A 21 0.09 12.18 0.68
N GLN A 22 0.71 13.21 0.09
CA GLN A 22 1.89 13.87 0.66
C GLN A 22 1.52 14.80 1.82
N GLN A 23 0.30 15.33 1.85
CA GLN A 23 -0.16 16.31 2.84
C GLN A 23 -1.47 15.85 3.47
N GLY A 24 -1.38 15.14 4.60
CA GLY A 24 -2.52 14.78 5.44
C GLY A 24 -2.87 13.29 5.40
N VAL A 25 -3.17 12.74 4.23
CA VAL A 25 -3.69 11.35 4.12
C VAL A 25 -2.71 10.34 4.74
N GLN A 26 -1.42 10.43 4.43
CA GLN A 26 -0.43 9.52 5.00
C GLN A 26 -0.26 9.69 6.52
N GLU A 27 -0.48 10.89 7.07
CA GLU A 27 -0.44 11.10 8.52
C GLU A 27 -1.66 10.50 9.20
N ILE A 28 -2.84 10.57 8.57
CA ILE A 28 -4.05 9.88 9.06
C ILE A 28 -3.81 8.37 9.11
N PHE A 29 -3.29 7.77 8.03
CA PHE A 29 -2.98 6.33 8.02
C PHE A 29 -1.97 5.91 9.08
N LYS A 30 -0.96 6.75 9.38
CA LYS A 30 0.04 6.43 10.42
C LYS A 30 -0.50 6.54 11.84
N LYS A 31 -1.45 7.44 12.10
CA LYS A 31 -1.86 7.83 13.46
C LYS A 31 -3.22 7.32 13.87
N SER A 32 -4.18 7.26 12.93
CA SER A 32 -5.55 6.85 13.24
C SER A 32 -5.62 5.36 13.54
N THR A 33 -6.36 5.04 14.59
CA THR A 33 -6.76 3.68 14.93
C THR A 33 -8.27 3.47 14.73
N ASP A 34 -8.98 4.44 14.15
CA ASP A 34 -10.39 4.28 13.78
C ASP A 34 -10.50 3.60 12.39
N ALA A 35 -11.03 2.37 12.39
CA ALA A 35 -11.25 1.62 11.15
C ALA A 35 -12.21 2.34 10.18
N ALA A 36 -13.21 3.08 10.69
CA ALA A 36 -14.19 3.77 9.86
C ALA A 36 -13.57 4.96 9.12
N GLU A 37 -12.78 5.77 9.83
CA GLU A 37 -11.99 6.86 9.25
C GLU A 37 -11.03 6.33 8.18
N LEU A 38 -10.24 5.31 8.51
CA LEU A 38 -9.27 4.71 7.57
C LEU A 38 -9.98 4.16 6.32
N ALA A 39 -11.12 3.49 6.49
CA ALA A 39 -11.91 2.98 5.37
C ALA A 39 -12.54 4.10 4.52
N TYR A 40 -12.95 5.21 5.14
CA TYR A 40 -13.45 6.38 4.43
C TYR A 40 -12.35 7.02 3.59
N ILE A 41 -11.22 7.39 4.19
CA ILE A 41 -10.10 8.02 3.49
C ILE A 41 -9.59 7.12 2.36
N TRP A 42 -9.46 5.82 2.62
CA TRP A 42 -9.06 4.86 1.60
C TRP A 42 -10.00 4.87 0.40
N ARG A 43 -11.32 4.75 0.63
CA ARG A 43 -12.33 4.72 -0.44
C ARG A 43 -12.38 6.04 -1.21
N SER A 44 -12.44 7.16 -0.49
CA SER A 44 -12.46 8.50 -1.07
C SER A 44 -11.28 8.72 -2.02
N TRP A 45 -10.07 8.30 -1.63
CA TRP A 45 -8.91 8.39 -2.52
C TRP A 45 -9.06 7.57 -3.80
N ARG A 46 -9.60 6.34 -3.69
CA ARG A 46 -9.81 5.45 -4.85
C ARG A 46 -10.86 6.00 -5.80
N ASP A 47 -11.89 6.63 -5.27
CA ASP A 47 -12.94 7.23 -6.09
C ASP A 47 -12.44 8.48 -6.83
N GLN A 48 -11.68 9.34 -6.15
CA GLN A 48 -11.06 10.54 -6.76
C GLN A 48 -10.07 10.19 -7.87
N THR A 49 -9.36 9.06 -7.74
CA THR A 49 -8.37 8.63 -8.72
C THR A 49 -8.94 7.70 -9.81
N ARG A 50 -10.20 7.26 -9.69
CA ARG A 50 -10.85 6.30 -10.61
C ARG A 50 -10.86 6.77 -12.07
N GLY A 51 -10.87 8.09 -12.30
CA GLY A 51 -10.87 8.71 -13.63
C GLY A 51 -9.69 8.28 -14.52
N ILE A 52 -8.59 7.78 -13.95
CA ILE A 52 -7.41 7.33 -14.71
C ILE A 52 -7.68 6.10 -15.59
N ARG A 53 -8.75 5.33 -15.34
CA ARG A 53 -9.01 4.04 -16.00
C ARG A 53 -8.99 4.11 -17.53
N LYS A 54 -9.62 5.12 -18.13
CA LYS A 54 -9.69 5.25 -19.60
C LYS A 54 -8.32 5.58 -20.19
N SER A 55 -7.64 6.58 -19.62
CA SER A 55 -6.30 6.98 -20.06
C SER A 55 -5.27 5.88 -19.87
N TYR A 56 -5.37 5.11 -18.78
CA TYR A 56 -4.47 3.98 -18.52
C TYR A 56 -4.63 2.87 -19.56
N ARG A 57 -5.86 2.55 -19.99
CA ARG A 57 -6.10 1.61 -21.10
C ARG A 57 -5.47 2.09 -22.39
N ARG A 58 -5.72 3.35 -22.76
CA ARG A 58 -5.11 3.94 -23.97
C ARG A 58 -3.58 3.94 -23.91
N TYR A 59 -3.02 4.23 -22.74
CA TYR A 59 -1.58 4.13 -22.49
C TYR A 59 -1.06 2.71 -22.75
N MET A 60 -1.74 1.67 -22.24
CA MET A 60 -1.34 0.28 -22.47
C MET A 60 -1.42 -0.11 -23.95
N ASP A 61 -2.46 0.33 -24.67
CA ASP A 61 -2.59 0.07 -26.11
C ASP A 61 -1.41 0.68 -26.89
N LEU A 62 -1.08 1.94 -26.59
CA LEU A 62 0.02 2.66 -27.24
C LEU A 62 1.37 2.07 -26.87
N ALA A 63 1.58 1.68 -25.61
CA ALA A 63 2.83 1.09 -25.16
C ALA A 63 3.06 -0.31 -25.78
N ASN A 64 2.00 -1.10 -25.95
CA ASN A 64 2.09 -2.37 -26.68
C ASN A 64 2.37 -2.15 -28.16
N LEU A 65 1.76 -1.13 -28.79
CA LEU A 65 2.08 -0.76 -30.17
C LEU A 65 3.56 -0.40 -30.33
N ALA A 66 4.12 0.40 -29.40
CA ALA A 66 5.53 0.74 -29.39
C ALA A 66 6.44 -0.50 -29.18
N ALA A 67 6.01 -1.47 -28.37
CA ALA A 67 6.76 -2.72 -28.24
C ALA A 67 6.75 -3.52 -29.55
N HIS A 68 5.61 -3.59 -30.25
CA HIS A 68 5.51 -4.26 -31.54
C HIS A 68 6.39 -3.63 -32.62
N THR A 69 6.56 -2.31 -32.65
CA THR A 69 7.51 -1.65 -33.58
C THR A 69 8.97 -2.00 -33.28
N ASN A 70 9.27 -2.53 -32.09
CA ASN A 70 10.57 -3.06 -31.70
C ASN A 70 10.65 -4.59 -31.84
N ASN A 71 9.73 -5.22 -32.58
CA ASN A 71 9.62 -6.67 -32.75
C ASN A 71 9.42 -7.45 -31.45
N LEU A 72 8.81 -6.82 -30.44
CA LEU A 72 8.49 -7.46 -29.15
C LEU A 72 7.00 -7.78 -29.04
N VAL A 73 6.67 -8.74 -28.18
CA VAL A 73 5.28 -9.25 -28.02
C VAL A 73 4.37 -8.22 -27.33
N ASN A 74 4.90 -7.46 -26.37
CA ASN A 74 4.15 -6.46 -25.62
C ASN A 74 5.10 -5.57 -24.80
N LYS A 75 4.53 -4.55 -24.13
CA LYS A 75 5.25 -3.64 -23.24
C LYS A 75 6.05 -4.36 -22.15
N VAL A 76 5.56 -5.50 -21.63
CA VAL A 76 6.23 -6.20 -20.53
C VAL A 76 7.56 -6.80 -21.01
N GLU A 77 7.60 -7.37 -22.20
CA GLU A 77 8.85 -7.88 -22.78
C GLU A 77 9.85 -6.75 -23.08
N LEU A 78 9.34 -5.57 -23.47
CA LEU A 78 10.17 -4.37 -23.61
C LEU A 78 10.83 -3.96 -22.28
N GLU A 79 10.08 -3.96 -21.18
CA GLU A 79 10.62 -3.61 -19.86
C GLU A 79 11.54 -4.70 -19.29
N LEU A 80 11.22 -5.98 -19.50
CA LEU A 80 12.07 -7.09 -19.06
C LEU A 80 13.38 -7.15 -19.85
N GLY A 81 13.42 -6.61 -21.08
CA GLY A 81 14.63 -6.50 -21.88
C GLY A 81 15.75 -5.73 -21.19
N GLU A 82 15.42 -4.74 -20.35
CA GLU A 82 16.41 -3.97 -19.57
C GLU A 82 17.18 -4.83 -18.55
N TYR A 83 16.62 -5.98 -18.17
CA TYR A 83 17.19 -6.90 -17.18
C TYR A 83 17.81 -8.16 -17.79
N GLY A 84 18.02 -8.19 -19.12
CA GLY A 84 18.70 -9.30 -19.79
C GLY A 84 17.80 -10.43 -20.30
N GLY A 85 16.48 -10.23 -20.35
CA GLY A 85 15.55 -11.13 -21.04
C GLY A 85 15.01 -12.32 -20.22
N GLY A 86 14.58 -13.37 -20.93
CA GLY A 86 13.55 -14.35 -20.51
C GLY A 86 13.75 -15.13 -19.20
N GLY A 87 14.95 -15.14 -18.61
CA GLY A 87 15.22 -15.79 -17.31
C GLY A 87 14.77 -14.98 -16.09
N PHE A 88 14.78 -13.64 -16.18
CA PHE A 88 14.55 -12.77 -15.02
C PHE A 88 13.17 -12.98 -14.37
N ARG A 89 12.14 -13.27 -15.16
CA ARG A 89 10.79 -13.58 -14.65
C ARG A 89 10.80 -14.85 -13.79
N GLN A 90 11.56 -15.86 -14.20
CA GLN A 90 11.68 -17.10 -13.45
C GLN A 90 12.45 -16.87 -12.15
N ASP A 91 13.56 -16.12 -12.20
CA ASP A 91 14.35 -15.78 -11.01
C ASP A 91 13.50 -15.03 -9.96
N LEU A 92 12.67 -14.06 -10.40
CA LEU A 92 11.73 -13.35 -9.52
C LEU A 92 10.68 -14.29 -8.90
N GLN A 93 10.14 -15.23 -9.69
CA GLN A 93 9.18 -16.21 -9.22
C GLN A 93 9.81 -17.14 -8.17
N GLU A 94 11.04 -17.60 -8.40
CA GLU A 94 11.79 -18.46 -7.48
C GLU A 94 12.11 -17.72 -6.18
N ALA A 95 12.61 -16.48 -6.27
CA ALA A 95 12.84 -15.63 -5.10
C ALA A 95 11.55 -15.41 -4.29
N TRP A 96 10.41 -15.18 -4.96
CA TRP A 96 9.12 -15.06 -4.29
C TRP A 96 8.73 -16.36 -3.55
N GLN A 97 8.91 -17.54 -4.16
CA GLN A 97 8.60 -18.80 -3.48
C GLN A 97 9.47 -19.03 -2.24
N GLN A 98 10.73 -18.60 -2.27
CA GLN A 98 11.62 -18.68 -1.10
C GLN A 98 11.17 -17.73 0.03
N LEU A 99 10.71 -16.52 -0.30
CA LEU A 99 10.23 -15.54 0.68
C LEU A 99 8.81 -15.85 1.20
N ARG A 100 7.99 -16.51 0.39
CA ARG A 100 6.56 -16.73 0.66
C ARG A 100 6.27 -17.37 2.03
N PRO A 101 6.98 -18.41 2.50
CA PRO A 101 6.73 -18.99 3.82
C PRO A 101 6.87 -17.97 4.95
N LEU A 102 7.92 -17.14 4.92
CA LEU A 102 8.13 -16.07 5.90
C LEU A 102 7.03 -15.01 5.82
N TYR A 103 6.69 -14.57 4.60
CA TYR A 103 5.61 -13.62 4.38
C TYR A 103 4.27 -14.11 4.94
N LEU A 104 3.95 -15.40 4.75
CA LEU A 104 2.71 -15.98 5.26
C LEU A 104 2.65 -16.01 6.79
N GLN A 105 3.78 -16.28 7.46
CA GLN A 105 3.86 -16.21 8.92
C GLN A 105 3.65 -14.77 9.41
N LEU A 106 4.32 -13.79 8.79
CA LEU A 106 4.15 -12.38 9.12
C LEU A 106 2.71 -11.91 8.86
N HIS A 107 2.12 -12.29 7.72
CA HIS A 107 0.73 -11.99 7.38
C HIS A 107 -0.25 -12.58 8.41
N ALA A 108 -0.08 -13.86 8.77
CA ALA A 108 -0.94 -14.52 9.76
C ALA A 108 -0.82 -13.86 11.14
N TYR A 109 0.41 -13.53 11.56
CA TYR A 109 0.67 -12.84 12.82
C TYR A 109 0.00 -11.46 12.86
N THR A 110 0.23 -10.63 11.83
CA THR A 110 -0.37 -9.30 11.69
C THR A 110 -1.90 -9.39 11.69
N ARG A 111 -2.49 -10.33 10.93
CA ARG A 111 -3.94 -10.54 10.90
C ARG A 111 -4.49 -10.88 12.28
N ARG A 112 -3.84 -11.78 13.01
CA ARG A 112 -4.24 -12.13 14.38
C ARG A 112 -4.21 -10.93 15.30
N LYS A 113 -3.14 -10.12 15.26
CA LYS A 113 -3.00 -8.92 16.11
C LYS A 113 -4.02 -7.84 15.75
N LEU A 114 -4.17 -7.51 14.47
CA LEU A 114 -5.18 -6.53 14.04
C LEU A 114 -6.60 -7.00 14.38
N ARG A 115 -6.90 -8.30 14.29
CA ARG A 115 -8.20 -8.83 14.74
C ARG A 115 -8.42 -8.68 16.24
N GLN A 116 -7.37 -8.73 17.07
CA GLN A 116 -7.50 -8.44 18.50
C GLN A 116 -7.83 -6.97 18.77
N VAL A 117 -7.30 -6.05 17.95
CA VAL A 117 -7.55 -4.61 18.06
C VAL A 117 -8.92 -4.22 17.52
N TYR A 118 -9.25 -4.64 16.30
CA TYR A 118 -10.43 -4.18 15.56
C TYR A 118 -11.64 -5.12 15.65
N GLY A 119 -11.45 -6.31 16.21
CA GLY A 119 -12.50 -7.32 16.36
C GLY A 119 -12.81 -8.12 15.08
N PRO A 120 -13.60 -9.20 15.22
CA PRO A 120 -13.88 -10.16 14.15
C PRO A 120 -14.74 -9.62 13.00
N GLN A 121 -15.53 -8.57 13.25
CA GLN A 121 -16.40 -7.96 12.24
C GLN A 121 -15.59 -7.13 11.23
N VAL A 122 -14.44 -6.61 11.65
CA VAL A 122 -13.56 -5.80 10.80
C VAL A 122 -12.45 -6.65 10.18
N VAL A 123 -11.84 -7.56 10.95
CA VAL A 123 -10.76 -8.43 10.47
C VAL A 123 -11.18 -9.89 10.66
N THR A 124 -11.45 -10.55 9.53
CA THR A 124 -11.79 -11.98 9.53
C THR A 124 -10.60 -12.85 9.94
N GLU A 125 -10.87 -14.03 10.48
CA GLU A 125 -9.81 -14.94 10.94
C GLU A 125 -8.99 -15.54 9.79
N ARG A 126 -9.63 -15.82 8.65
CA ARG A 126 -9.04 -16.56 7.53
C ARG A 126 -8.94 -15.76 6.23
N GLY A 127 -9.64 -14.63 6.13
CA GLY A 127 -9.61 -13.79 4.93
C GLY A 127 -8.34 -12.95 4.78
N PRO A 128 -8.24 -12.19 3.69
CA PRO A 128 -7.18 -11.21 3.48
C PRO A 128 -7.18 -10.10 4.54
N LEU A 129 -6.04 -9.45 4.71
CA LEU A 129 -5.95 -8.23 5.50
C LEU A 129 -6.71 -7.08 4.81
N PRO A 130 -7.58 -6.34 5.52
CA PRO A 130 -8.16 -5.11 4.98
C PRO A 130 -7.04 -4.08 4.73
N ALA A 131 -6.82 -3.69 3.48
CA ALA A 131 -5.68 -2.88 3.07
C ALA A 131 -5.58 -1.52 3.80
N HIS A 132 -6.72 -0.93 4.16
CA HIS A 132 -6.79 0.36 4.84
C HIS A 132 -6.31 0.31 6.30
N LEU A 133 -6.11 -0.88 6.88
CA LEU A 133 -5.67 -1.05 8.27
C LEU A 133 -4.17 -1.25 8.41
N LEU A 134 -3.38 -1.07 7.34
CA LEU A 134 -1.94 -1.39 7.33
C LEU A 134 -1.03 -0.17 7.46
N GLY A 135 -1.58 0.96 7.90
CA GLY A 135 -0.81 2.18 8.19
C GLY A 135 -0.25 2.89 6.96
N ASP A 136 -0.65 2.46 5.76
CA ASP A 136 -0.26 3.05 4.49
C ASP A 136 -1.44 3.00 3.51
N LEU A 137 -1.58 4.05 2.71
CA LEU A 137 -2.68 4.21 1.78
C LEU A 137 -2.77 3.04 0.78
N TRP A 138 -1.65 2.43 0.39
CA TRP A 138 -1.57 1.32 -0.59
C TRP A 138 -1.20 -0.03 0.03
N ALA A 139 -0.98 -0.09 1.33
CA ALA A 139 -0.48 -1.26 2.04
C ALA A 139 0.88 -1.79 1.50
N GLN A 140 1.69 -0.94 0.88
CA GLN A 140 3.01 -1.33 0.35
C GLN A 140 4.04 -1.58 1.47
N GLN A 141 3.81 -0.96 2.63
CA GLN A 141 4.58 -1.13 3.85
C GLN A 141 3.62 -1.16 5.03
N TRP A 142 3.82 -2.06 5.98
CA TRP A 142 2.91 -2.21 7.12
C TRP A 142 3.39 -1.36 8.29
N LYS A 143 2.85 -0.15 8.39
CA LYS A 143 3.21 0.85 9.42
C LYS A 143 2.31 0.74 10.65
N VAL A 144 2.11 -0.49 11.12
CA VAL A 144 1.20 -0.82 12.24
C VAL A 144 1.94 -1.40 13.44
N TRP A 145 3.24 -1.14 13.55
CA TRP A 145 4.11 -1.74 14.55
C TRP A 145 3.58 -1.60 15.98
N ASP A 146 3.07 -0.40 16.32
CA ASP A 146 2.55 -0.11 17.65
C ASP A 146 1.31 -0.97 18.00
N LEU A 147 0.55 -1.40 17.00
CA LEU A 147 -0.63 -2.26 17.17
C LEU A 147 -0.26 -3.75 17.26
N ILE A 148 0.87 -4.15 16.69
CA ILE A 148 1.24 -5.56 16.52
C ILE A 148 2.49 -5.95 17.30
N ILE A 149 3.01 -5.08 18.17
CA ILE A 149 4.26 -5.34 18.91
C ILE A 149 4.21 -6.69 19.65
N PRO A 150 5.21 -7.57 19.49
CA PRO A 150 5.22 -8.88 20.14
C PRO A 150 5.29 -8.82 21.67
N PHE A 151 6.07 -7.88 22.19
CA PHE A 151 6.33 -7.73 23.63
C PHE A 151 6.04 -6.29 24.06
N PRO A 152 4.77 -5.96 24.38
CA PRO A 152 4.41 -4.65 24.89
C PRO A 152 5.23 -4.28 26.13
N GLY A 153 5.68 -3.03 26.25
CA GLY A 153 6.47 -2.54 27.38
C GLY A 153 7.99 -2.77 27.26
N LYS A 154 8.47 -3.40 26.18
CA LYS A 154 9.90 -3.35 25.82
C LYS A 154 10.14 -2.17 24.88
N THR A 155 11.18 -1.39 25.15
CA THR A 155 11.53 -0.21 24.36
C THR A 155 12.36 -0.59 23.15
N ASN A 156 11.96 -0.09 21.98
CA ASN A 156 12.85 -0.02 20.83
C ASN A 156 13.77 1.19 20.99
N PRO A 157 15.05 1.10 20.56
CA PRO A 157 15.92 2.26 20.54
C PRO A 157 15.33 3.35 19.63
N ASN A 158 14.94 4.50 20.20
CA ASN A 158 14.55 5.70 19.47
C ASN A 158 15.40 6.87 19.93
N VAL A 159 16.32 7.30 19.07
CA VAL A 159 17.30 8.34 19.38
C VAL A 159 16.80 9.75 19.00
N THR A 160 15.60 9.89 18.44
CA THR A 160 15.10 11.17 17.89
C THR A 160 15.08 12.27 18.95
N LEU A 161 14.63 11.97 20.17
CA LEU A 161 14.58 12.95 21.25
C LEU A 161 15.98 13.33 21.73
N GLU A 162 16.90 12.37 21.79
CA GLU A 162 18.27 12.62 22.21
C GLU A 162 19.02 13.48 21.17
N MET A 163 18.80 13.24 19.88
CA MET A 163 19.37 14.06 18.81
C MET A 163 18.85 15.50 18.82
N LYS A 164 17.61 15.75 19.23
CA LYS A 164 17.06 17.12 19.38
C LYS A 164 17.58 17.85 20.61
N ARG A 165 18.14 17.11 21.58
CA ARG A 165 18.61 17.64 22.87
C ARG A 165 20.03 18.17 22.79
N GLN A 166 20.84 17.66 21.85
CA GLN A 166 22.20 18.11 21.55
C GLN A 166 22.18 19.35 20.65
#